data_AF-A0A1M3LPS7-F1
#
_entry.id   AF-A0A1M3LPS7-F1
#
_cell.length_a   1.000
_cell.length_b   1.000
_cell.length_c   1.000
_cell.angle_alpha   90.00
_cell.angle_beta   90.00
_cell.angle_gamma   90.00
#
_symmetry.space_group_name_H-M   'P 1'
#
loop_
_entity.id
_entity.type
_entity.pdbx_description
1 polymer ?
#
loop_
_entity_poly.entity_id
_entity_poly.type
_entity_poly.pdbx_seq_one_letter_code
_entity_poly.pdbx_strand_id
1 'polypeptide(L)'
;MAYVLVLVASLVWGDLDGDDPVRFLWALAPVVPVAAVAVVLVRFVLRSDEFELLQTLKGLAVGFVVTMLLAVIAGFLAVAGLDIPGLGWWLYGGGMLAWLVASIAIKLR
;
A
#
# COMPACT_ATOMS: atom_id res chain seq x y z
N MET A 1 12.33 5.71 8.16
CA MET A 1 13.01 7.02 8.01
C MET A 1 13.23 7.38 6.55
N ALA A 2 13.91 6.55 5.74
CA ALA A 2 14.11 6.83 4.31
C ALA A 2 12.81 7.15 3.54
N TYR A 3 11.74 6.37 3.73
CA TYR A 3 10.44 6.65 3.12
C TYR A 3 9.90 8.06 3.47
N VAL A 4 9.88 8.42 4.75
CA VAL A 4 9.38 9.71 5.21
C VAL A 4 10.20 10.86 4.63
N LEU A 5 11.53 10.73 4.61
CA LEU A 5 12.41 11.74 4.05
C LEU A 5 12.18 11.95 2.55
N VAL A 6 12.07 10.86 1.78
CA VAL A 6 11.82 10.94 0.34
C VAL A 6 10.41 11.46 0.05
N LEU A 7 9.42 11.07 0.85
CA LEU A 7 8.06 11.58 0.74
C LEU A 7 8.01 13.09 1.00
N VAL A 8 8.59 13.55 2.11
CA VAL A 8 8.64 15.00 2.42
C VAL A 8 9.39 15.74 1.32
N ALA A 9 10.51 15.21 0.84
CA ALA A 9 11.26 15.82 -0.24
C ALA A 9 10.43 15.96 -1.53
N SER A 10 9.70 14.90 -1.90
CA SER A 10 8.80 14.90 -3.05
C SER A 10 7.66 15.92 -2.90
N LEU A 11 7.06 16.02 -1.71
CA LEU A 11 5.95 16.96 -1.47
C LEU A 11 6.40 18.43 -1.39
N VAL A 12 7.60 18.69 -0.89
CA VAL A 12 8.10 20.07 -0.69
C VAL A 12 8.82 20.60 -1.94
N TRP A 13 9.56 19.77 -2.66
CA TRP A 13 10.40 20.19 -3.79
C TRP A 13 9.97 19.60 -5.15
N GLY A 14 9.08 18.62 -5.18
CA GLY A 14 8.72 17.89 -6.40
C GLY A 14 7.76 18.62 -7.33
N ASP A 15 7.09 19.67 -6.85
CA ASP A 15 6.19 20.54 -7.62
C ASP A 15 5.22 19.73 -8.51
N LEU A 16 4.41 18.89 -7.87
CA LEU A 16 3.66 17.77 -8.49
C LEU A 16 2.42 18.24 -9.26
N ASP A 17 2.57 19.18 -10.19
CA ASP A 17 1.49 19.77 -11.00
C ASP A 17 1.22 19.00 -12.33
N GLY A 18 2.19 18.20 -12.80
CA GLY A 18 2.08 17.35 -13.97
C GLY A 18 2.55 17.93 -15.30
N ASP A 19 3.11 19.15 -15.34
CA ASP A 19 3.46 19.81 -16.62
C ASP A 19 4.84 19.38 -17.20
N ASP A 20 5.74 18.82 -16.38
CA ASP A 20 7.08 18.37 -16.79
C ASP A 20 7.29 16.87 -16.49
N PRO A 21 7.80 16.05 -17.43
CA PRO A 21 8.20 14.66 -17.20
C PRO A 21 9.04 14.40 -15.94
N VAL A 22 9.91 15.33 -15.54
CA VAL A 22 10.76 15.20 -14.34
C VAL A 22 9.94 15.20 -13.04
N ARG A 23 8.79 15.88 -13.02
CA ARG A 23 7.90 15.92 -11.84
C ARG A 23 7.26 14.57 -11.55
N PHE A 24 7.04 13.74 -12.59
CA PHE A 24 6.62 12.35 -12.41
C PHE A 24 7.69 11.49 -11.71
N LEU A 25 8.99 11.78 -11.93
CA LEU A 25 10.06 11.12 -11.19
C LEU A 25 9.99 11.47 -9.69
N TRP A 26 9.71 12.73 -9.36
CA TRP A 26 9.47 13.14 -7.97
C TRP A 26 8.22 12.50 -7.37
N ALA A 27 7.13 12.40 -8.13
CA ALA A 27 5.90 11.73 -7.69
C ALA A 27 6.14 10.25 -7.35
N LEU A 28 7.01 9.58 -8.12
CA LEU A 28 7.33 8.16 -7.95
C LEU A 28 8.51 7.90 -7.00
N ALA A 29 9.30 8.90 -6.65
CA ALA A 29 10.45 8.74 -5.77
C ALA A 29 10.12 8.04 -4.43
N PRO A 30 8.98 8.33 -3.75
CA PRO A 30 8.61 7.63 -2.51
C PRO A 30 8.35 6.13 -2.68
N VAL A 31 8.09 5.66 -3.90
CA VAL A 31 7.90 4.23 -4.22
C VAL A 31 9.22 3.46 -4.10
N VAL A 32 10.38 4.10 -4.34
CA VAL A 32 11.69 3.43 -4.29
C VAL A 32 11.98 2.84 -2.90
N PRO A 33 11.85 3.59 -1.79
CA PRO A 33 11.93 3.00 -0.45
C PRO A 33 10.92 1.87 -0.20
N VAL A 34 9.70 1.96 -0.73
CA VAL A 34 8.67 0.92 -0.58
C VAL A 34 9.08 -0.36 -1.33
N ALA A 35 9.63 -0.24 -2.54
CA ALA A 35 10.16 -1.37 -3.30
C ALA A 35 11.31 -2.07 -2.55
N ALA A 36 12.17 -1.30 -1.86
CA ALA A 36 13.20 -1.88 -1.01
C ALA A 36 12.60 -2.67 0.16
N VAL A 37 11.51 -2.19 0.77
CA VAL A 37 10.76 -2.93 1.80
C VAL A 37 10.19 -4.23 1.22
N ALA A 38 9.67 -4.23 -0.01
CA ALA A 38 9.20 -5.45 -0.66
C ALA A 38 10.33 -6.51 -0.80
N VAL A 39 11.54 -6.08 -1.18
CA VAL A 39 12.70 -6.99 -1.23
C VAL A 39 13.03 -7.58 0.14
N VAL A 40 12.97 -6.76 1.19
CA VAL A 40 13.17 -7.22 2.58
C VAL A 40 12.09 -8.22 2.97
N LEU A 41 10.82 -7.95 2.64
CA LEU A 41 9.70 -8.83 2.92
C LEU A 41 9.84 -10.18 2.21
N VAL A 42 10.26 -10.19 0.94
CA VAL A 42 10.54 -11.44 0.20
C VAL A 42 11.63 -12.24 0.91
N ARG A 43 12.73 -11.58 1.31
CA ARG A 43 13.81 -12.26 2.05
C ARG A 43 13.36 -12.77 3.41
N PHE A 44 12.49 -12.04 4.10
CA PHE A 44 11.88 -12.46 5.36
C PHE A 44 11.07 -13.74 5.13
N VAL A 45 10.11 -13.73 4.19
CA VAL A 45 9.26 -14.88 3.86
C VAL A 45 10.08 -16.13 3.52
N LEU A 46 11.16 -15.98 2.74
CA LEU A 46 12.03 -17.10 2.37
C LEU A 46 12.85 -17.69 3.54
N ARG A 47 12.93 -16.98 4.67
CA ARG A 47 13.70 -17.37 5.86
C ARG A 47 12.84 -17.62 7.09
N SER A 48 11.56 -17.29 7.03
CA SER A 48 10.61 -17.50 8.12
C SER A 48 10.37 -18.98 8.38
N ASP A 49 10.12 -19.32 9.64
CA ASP A 49 9.57 -20.62 9.98
C ASP A 49 8.12 -20.75 9.47
N GLU A 50 7.61 -21.98 9.44
CA GLU A 50 6.27 -22.27 8.90
C GLU A 50 5.16 -21.58 9.69
N PHE A 51 5.33 -21.41 11.01
CA PHE A 51 4.32 -20.81 11.87
C PHE A 51 4.19 -19.30 11.65
N GLU A 52 5.30 -18.57 11.66
CA GLU A 52 5.36 -17.14 11.36
C GLU A 52 4.87 -16.85 9.94
N LEU A 53 5.23 -17.70 8.99
CA LEU A 53 4.77 -17.60 7.61
C LEU A 53 3.25 -17.74 7.52
N LEU A 54 2.67 -18.76 8.17
CA LEU A 54 1.22 -18.97 8.18
C LEU A 54 0.47 -17.80 8.82
N GLN A 55 0.96 -17.25 9.93
CA GLN A 55 0.33 -16.06 10.54
C GLN A 55 0.37 -14.86 9.60
N THR A 56 1.52 -14.62 8.97
CA THR A 56 1.72 -13.52 8.02
C THR A 56 0.78 -13.66 6.82
N LEU A 57 0.68 -14.85 6.23
CA LEU A 57 -0.20 -15.14 5.10
C LEU A 57 -1.67 -14.95 5.44
N LYS A 58 -2.12 -15.39 6.62
CA LYS A 58 -3.50 -15.19 7.09
C LYS A 58 -3.84 -13.69 7.19
N GLY A 59 -2.94 -12.89 7.76
CA GLY A 59 -3.10 -11.44 7.82
C GLY A 59 -3.20 -10.83 6.42
N LEU A 60 -2.24 -11.18 5.53
CA LEU A 60 -2.21 -10.68 4.14
C LEU A 60 -3.46 -11.06 3.34
N ALA A 61 -3.98 -12.27 3.52
CA ALA A 61 -5.20 -12.72 2.87
C ALA A 61 -6.40 -11.83 3.21
N VAL A 62 -6.54 -11.42 4.49
CA VAL A 62 -7.62 -10.51 4.91
C VAL A 62 -7.46 -9.13 4.25
N GLY A 63 -6.26 -8.56 4.30
CA GLY A 63 -5.98 -7.28 3.63
C GLY A 63 -6.27 -7.31 2.14
N PHE A 64 -5.85 -8.39 1.46
CA PHE A 64 -6.11 -8.61 0.04
C PHE A 64 -7.60 -8.64 -0.29
N VAL A 65 -8.39 -9.45 0.43
CA VAL A 65 -9.84 -9.57 0.19
C VAL A 65 -10.55 -8.24 0.41
N VAL A 66 -10.21 -7.51 1.48
CA VAL A 66 -10.81 -6.18 1.73
C VAL A 66 -10.44 -5.19 0.62
N THR A 67 -9.18 -5.18 0.17
CA THR A 67 -8.75 -4.31 -0.95
C THR A 67 -9.50 -4.64 -2.23
N MET A 68 -9.68 -5.93 -2.55
CA MET A 68 -10.43 -6.37 -3.73
C MET A 68 -11.90 -5.96 -3.64
N LEU A 69 -12.53 -6.11 -2.48
CA LEU A 69 -13.91 -5.66 -2.29
C LEU A 69 -14.04 -4.15 -2.47
N LEU A 70 -13.12 -3.35 -1.89
CA LEU A 70 -13.10 -1.91 -2.09
C LEU A 70 -12.88 -1.53 -3.57
N ALA A 71 -12.03 -2.26 -4.29
CA ALA A 71 -11.79 -2.03 -5.72
C ALA A 71 -13.04 -2.34 -6.56
N VAL A 72 -13.75 -3.43 -6.25
CA VAL A 72 -15.03 -3.78 -6.90
C VAL A 72 -16.08 -2.70 -6.65
N ILE A 73 -16.24 -2.27 -5.39
CA ILE A 73 -17.16 -1.17 -5.03
C ILE A 73 -16.81 0.08 -5.82
N ALA A 74 -15.53 0.46 -5.86
CA ALA A 74 -15.08 1.63 -6.59
C ALA A 74 -15.36 1.54 -8.10
N GLY A 75 -15.16 0.36 -8.70
CA GLY A 75 -15.51 0.11 -10.09
C GLY A 75 -17.00 0.32 -10.38
N PHE A 76 -17.89 -0.18 -9.51
CA PHE A 76 -19.32 0.04 -9.65
C PHE A 76 -19.73 1.51 -9.44
N LEU A 77 -19.12 2.20 -8.48
CA LEU A 77 -19.36 3.64 -8.26
C LEU A 77 -18.94 4.48 -9.47
N ALA A 78 -17.80 4.14 -10.09
CA ALA A 78 -17.35 4.79 -11.32
C ALA A 78 -18.34 4.55 -12.48
N VAL A 79 -18.86 3.33 -12.65
CA VAL A 79 -19.90 3.02 -13.65
C VAL A 79 -21.19 3.80 -13.38
N ALA A 80 -21.53 4.04 -12.11
CA ALA A 80 -22.66 4.86 -11.72
C ALA A 80 -22.43 6.38 -11.86
N GLY A 81 -21.24 6.80 -12.29
CA GLY A 81 -20.89 8.20 -12.52
C GLY A 81 -20.35 8.94 -11.29
N LEU A 82 -20.03 8.25 -10.20
CA LEU A 82 -19.39 8.85 -9.03
C LEU A 82 -17.87 8.78 -9.15
N ASP A 83 -17.23 9.94 -9.28
CA ASP A 83 -15.77 10.06 -9.20
C ASP A 83 -15.33 10.37 -7.76
N ILE A 84 -14.33 9.65 -7.27
CA ILE A 84 -13.84 9.76 -5.90
C ILE A 84 -12.39 10.27 -5.95
N PRO A 85 -12.14 11.53 -5.55
CA PRO A 85 -10.79 12.07 -5.51
C PRO A 85 -9.85 11.23 -4.65
N GLY A 86 -8.70 10.89 -5.22
CA GLY A 86 -7.69 10.11 -4.52
C GLY A 86 -8.10 8.66 -4.24
N LEU A 87 -9.00 8.07 -5.04
CA LEU A 87 -9.48 6.70 -4.88
C LEU A 87 -8.37 5.67 -4.55
N GLY A 88 -7.22 5.77 -5.22
CA GLY A 88 -6.07 4.89 -4.97
C GLY A 88 -5.59 4.90 -3.51
N TRP A 89 -5.63 6.06 -2.83
CA TRP A 89 -5.27 6.18 -1.42
C TRP A 89 -6.29 5.48 -0.49
N TRP A 90 -7.57 5.53 -0.84
CA TRP A 90 -8.61 4.83 -0.09
C TRP A 90 -8.50 3.32 -0.23
N LEU A 91 -8.24 2.81 -1.44
CA LEU A 91 -7.99 1.39 -1.69
C LEU A 91 -6.77 0.90 -0.90
N TYR A 92 -5.64 1.62 -1.03
CA TYR A 92 -4.40 1.32 -0.32
C TYR A 92 -4.61 1.35 1.21
N GLY A 93 -5.17 2.44 1.72
CA GLY A 93 -5.39 2.64 3.16
C GLY A 93 -6.31 1.59 3.76
N GLY A 94 -7.44 1.30 3.09
CA GLY A 94 -8.39 0.27 3.53
C GLY A 94 -7.76 -1.12 3.61
N GLY A 95 -7.01 -1.51 2.58
CA GLY A 95 -6.27 -2.77 2.55
C GLY A 95 -5.24 -2.90 3.67
N MET A 96 -4.41 -1.86 3.84
CA MET A 96 -3.37 -1.83 4.87
C MET A 96 -3.94 -1.84 6.29
N LEU A 97 -5.02 -1.12 6.53
CA LEU A 97 -5.71 -1.12 7.83
C LEU A 97 -6.31 -2.49 8.15
N ALA A 98 -6.97 -3.12 7.18
CA ALA A 98 -7.53 -4.46 7.35
C ALA A 98 -6.43 -5.50 7.62
N TRP A 99 -5.33 -5.44 6.87
CA TRP A 99 -4.16 -6.28 7.10
C TRP A 99 -3.59 -6.11 8.51
N LEU A 100 -3.41 -4.87 8.97
CA LEU A 100 -2.85 -4.57 10.29
C LEU A 100 -3.75 -5.11 11.41
N VAL A 101 -5.06 -4.83 11.34
CA VAL A 101 -6.05 -5.30 12.33
C VAL A 101 -6.07 -6.82 12.37
N ALA A 102 -6.11 -7.48 11.21
CA ALA A 102 -6.09 -8.94 11.13
C ALA A 102 -4.80 -9.53 11.73
N SER A 103 -3.66 -8.95 11.39
CA SER A 103 -2.35 -9.40 11.88
C SER A 103 -2.24 -9.30 13.41
N ILE A 104 -2.76 -8.22 14.00
CA ILE A 104 -2.82 -8.07 15.47
C ILE A 104 -3.77 -9.10 16.08
N ALA A 105 -4.98 -9.23 15.54
CA ALA A 105 -5.98 -10.17 16.05
C ALA A 105 -5.53 -11.63 16.00
N ILE A 106 -4.79 -12.02 14.95
CA ILE A 106 -4.22 -13.38 14.81
C ILE A 106 -3.13 -13.63 15.86
N LYS A 107 -2.28 -12.65 16.14
CA LYS A 107 -1.20 -12.77 17.13
C LYS A 107 -1.68 -12.83 18.58
N LEU A 108 -2.87 -12.29 18.85
CA LEU A 108 -3.48 -12.29 20.19
C LEU A 108 -4.19 -13.60 20.55
N ARG A 109 -4.30 -14.55 19.60
CA ARG A 109 -4.90 -15.88 19.81
C ARG A 109 -3.83 -16.95 19.95
#